data_AF-A0A7C7SY06-F1
#
_entry.id   AF-A0A7C7SY06-F1
#
_cell.length_a   1.000
_cell.length_b   1.000
_cell.length_c   1.000
_cell.angle_alpha   90.00
_cell.angle_beta   90.00
_cell.angle_gamma   90.00
#
_symmetry.space_group_name_H-M   'P 1'
#
loop_
_entity.id
_entity.type
_entity.pdbx_description
1 polymer ?
#
loop_
_entity_poly.entity_id
_entity_poly.type
_entity_poly.pdbx_seq_one_letter_code
_entity_poly.pdbx_strand_id
1 'polypeptide(L)'
;MQPGSGTSRVSVVMAAIIVILFVSFAPIWILSQRSQQRTLTCQMHQIRIVEAFQRYDGAEKALPGFRQPRFGPSAVAEAETPELASWTFSILPYLYERRKPVDDATPAWHTLYDTFGPQADAAHRKMKPRGRIGIYLCPSDTNQDGVAPLSFVANAAMPDNSGAVPDYRANGLLMDRGARMLSWSLKDLAAADGVSHTILLTENIDAGDWHDDLESLVSLLWRPIGARNPVLAINERIGHGASVEMSSLFARPSSYHPGGVNV
;
A
#
# COMPACT_ATOMS: atom_id res chain seq x y z
N MET A 1 -32.99 -56.07 -40.64
CA MET A 1 -32.58 -55.13 -39.58
C MET A 1 -31.06 -55.03 -39.59
N GLN A 2 -30.51 -54.02 -40.27
CA GLN A 2 -29.07 -53.75 -40.25
C GLN A 2 -28.77 -52.73 -39.13
N PRO A 3 -27.82 -53.00 -38.23
CA PRO A 3 -27.41 -52.04 -37.23
C PRO A 3 -26.47 -51.01 -37.87
N GLY A 4 -26.86 -49.73 -37.80
CA GLY A 4 -26.09 -48.60 -38.32
C GLY A 4 -24.76 -48.43 -37.58
N SER A 5 -23.65 -48.62 -38.29
CA SER A 5 -22.27 -48.51 -37.82
C SER A 5 -21.62 -47.15 -38.13
N GLY A 6 -22.41 -46.09 -38.32
CA GLY A 6 -21.92 -44.76 -38.71
C GLY A 6 -21.48 -43.84 -37.56
N THR A 7 -21.71 -44.22 -36.30
CA THR A 7 -21.57 -43.31 -35.16
C THR A 7 -20.23 -43.35 -34.43
N SER A 8 -19.34 -44.34 -34.62
CA SER A 8 -18.12 -44.42 -33.79
C SER A 8 -16.97 -43.52 -34.24
N ARG A 9 -16.70 -43.41 -35.55
CA ARG A 9 -15.51 -42.69 -36.04
C ARG A 9 -15.63 -41.17 -35.91
N VAL A 10 -16.79 -40.61 -36.25
CA VAL A 10 -17.03 -39.17 -36.14
C VAL A 10 -17.00 -38.72 -34.69
N SER A 11 -17.62 -39.49 -33.79
CA SER A 11 -17.60 -39.19 -32.35
C SER A 11 -16.20 -39.24 -31.74
N VAL A 12 -15.34 -40.18 -32.17
CA VAL A 12 -13.95 -40.26 -31.71
C VAL A 12 -13.12 -39.08 -32.20
N VAL A 13 -13.26 -38.68 -33.47
CA VAL A 13 -12.55 -37.52 -34.02
C VAL A 13 -13.02 -36.23 -33.34
N MET A 14 -14.33 -36.06 -33.12
CA MET A 14 -14.87 -34.91 -32.40
C MET A 14 -14.38 -34.86 -30.96
N ALA A 15 -14.35 -36.00 -30.25
CA ALA A 15 -13.80 -36.06 -28.90
C ALA A 15 -12.32 -35.69 -28.87
N ALA A 16 -11.52 -36.18 -29.82
CA ALA A 16 -10.09 -35.83 -29.93
C ALA A 16 -9.88 -34.32 -30.16
N ILE A 17 -10.66 -33.71 -31.05
CA ILE A 17 -10.60 -32.26 -31.30
C ILE A 17 -10.94 -31.45 -30.05
N ILE A 18 -12.01 -31.83 -29.34
CA ILE A 18 -12.42 -31.14 -28.10
C ILE A 18 -11.33 -31.24 -27.03
N VAL A 19 -10.72 -32.43 -26.86
CA VAL A 19 -9.63 -32.61 -25.89
C VAL A 19 -8.42 -31.76 -26.26
N ILE A 20 -8.02 -31.72 -27.54
CA ILE A 20 -6.91 -30.89 -28.00
C ILE A 20 -7.20 -29.41 -27.74
N LEU A 21 -8.40 -28.93 -28.09
CA LEU A 21 -8.81 -27.54 -27.81
C LEU A 21 -8.76 -27.25 -26.31
N PHE A 22 -9.29 -28.13 -25.46
CA PHE A 22 -9.31 -27.91 -24.02
C PHE A 22 -7.89 -27.85 -23.43
N VAL A 23 -7.01 -28.76 -23.85
CA VAL A 23 -5.60 -28.78 -23.41
C VAL A 23 -4.85 -27.54 -23.89
N SER A 24 -5.14 -27.03 -25.08
CA SER A 24 -4.50 -25.81 -25.61
C SER A 24 -5.01 -24.52 -24.96
N PHE A 25 -6.32 -24.43 -24.65
CA PHE A 25 -6.92 -23.19 -24.13
C PHE A 25 -6.95 -23.10 -22.60
N ALA A 26 -7.00 -24.22 -21.87
CA ALA A 26 -7.07 -24.22 -20.42
C ALA A 26 -5.90 -23.46 -19.74
N PRO A 27 -4.62 -23.60 -20.17
CA PRO A 27 -3.52 -22.87 -19.53
C PRO A 27 -3.67 -21.35 -19.64
N ILE A 28 -4.08 -20.85 -20.82
CA ILE A 28 -4.27 -19.40 -21.06
C ILE A 28 -5.37 -18.86 -20.14
N TRP A 29 -6.50 -19.58 -20.06
CA TRP A 29 -7.61 -19.19 -19.20
C TRP A 29 -7.22 -19.20 -17.71
N ILE A 30 -6.53 -20.24 -17.23
CA ILE A 30 -6.07 -20.33 -15.83
C ILE A 30 -5.11 -19.20 -15.49
N LEU A 31 -4.16 -18.88 -16.37
CA LEU A 31 -3.21 -17.78 -16.14
C LEU A 31 -3.92 -16.42 -16.10
N SER A 32 -4.89 -16.21 -16.99
CA SER A 32 -5.72 -15.00 -17.00
C SER A 32 -6.52 -14.84 -15.69
N GLN A 33 -7.15 -15.91 -15.21
CA GLN A 33 -7.90 -15.91 -13.95
C GLN A 33 -7.00 -15.60 -12.74
N ARG A 34 -5.79 -16.17 -12.69
CA ARG A 34 -4.84 -15.90 -11.60
C ARG A 34 -4.40 -14.44 -11.57
N SER A 35 -4.17 -13.83 -12.73
CA SER A 35 -3.82 -12.41 -12.82
C SER A 35 -4.95 -11.54 -12.25
N GLN A 36 -6.20 -11.80 -12.66
CA GLN A 36 -7.38 -11.09 -12.15
C GLN A 36 -7.56 -11.24 -10.64
N GLN A 37 -7.33 -12.44 -10.11
CA GLN A 37 -7.42 -12.69 -8.67
C GLN A 37 -6.39 -11.88 -7.87
N ARG A 38 -5.16 -11.74 -8.38
CA ARG A 38 -4.13 -10.92 -7.72
C ARG A 38 -4.54 -9.45 -7.67
N THR A 39 -4.97 -8.88 -8.80
CA THR A 39 -5.48 -7.50 -8.86
C THR A 39 -6.65 -7.27 -7.91
N LEU A 40 -7.63 -8.17 -7.91
CA LEU A 40 -8.79 -8.06 -7.02
C LEU A 40 -8.35 -8.11 -5.54
N THR A 41 -7.39 -8.96 -5.21
CA THR A 41 -6.87 -9.05 -3.84
C THR A 41 -6.22 -7.73 -3.41
N CYS A 42 -5.43 -7.11 -4.28
CA CYS A 42 -4.80 -5.84 -3.94
C CYS A 42 -5.81 -4.70 -3.80
N GLN A 43 -6.84 -4.64 -4.67
CA GLN A 43 -7.96 -3.70 -4.52
C GLN A 43 -8.70 -3.90 -3.18
N MET A 44 -8.96 -5.15 -2.80
CA MET A 44 -9.57 -5.46 -1.51
C MET A 44 -8.70 -5.03 -0.33
N HIS A 45 -7.37 -5.16 -0.42
CA HIS A 45 -6.45 -4.64 0.59
C HIS A 45 -6.53 -3.11 0.69
N GLN A 46 -6.52 -2.40 -0.44
CA GLN A 46 -6.66 -0.94 -0.46
C GLN A 46 -7.98 -0.49 0.22
N ILE A 47 -9.11 -1.12 -0.11
CA ILE A 47 -10.41 -0.81 0.52
C ILE A 47 -10.33 -0.97 2.04
N ARG A 48 -9.77 -2.08 2.53
CA ARG A 48 -9.63 -2.32 3.98
C ARG A 48 -8.69 -1.32 4.65
N ILE A 49 -7.64 -0.88 3.97
CA ILE A 49 -6.76 0.18 4.44
C ILE A 49 -7.54 1.49 4.55
N VAL A 50 -8.30 1.88 3.53
CA VAL A 50 -9.14 3.10 3.55
C VAL A 50 -10.18 3.05 4.67
N GLU A 51 -10.83 1.91 4.89
CA GLU A 51 -11.73 1.74 6.04
C GLU A 51 -11.03 1.95 7.40
N ALA A 52 -9.74 1.62 7.49
CA ALA A 52 -8.94 1.88 8.69
C ALA A 52 -8.58 3.37 8.82
N PHE A 53 -8.31 4.07 7.71
CA PHE A 53 -8.19 5.53 7.69
C PHE A 53 -9.47 6.22 8.17
N GLN A 54 -10.64 5.77 7.71
CA GLN A 54 -11.94 6.32 8.13
C GLN A 54 -12.19 6.13 9.63
N ARG A 55 -11.78 4.99 10.19
CA ARG A 55 -11.84 4.75 11.64
C ARG A 55 -10.84 5.60 12.41
N TYR A 56 -9.62 5.73 11.91
CA TYR A 56 -8.60 6.59 12.47
C TYR A 56 -9.11 8.04 12.53
N ASP A 57 -9.64 8.57 11.42
CA ASP A 57 -10.26 9.91 11.37
C ASP A 57 -11.46 10.03 12.33
N GLY A 58 -12.28 8.98 12.43
CA GLY A 58 -13.39 8.93 13.38
C GLY A 58 -12.95 9.11 14.83
N ALA A 59 -11.81 8.53 15.22
CA ALA A 59 -11.23 8.57 16.56
C ALA A 59 -10.41 9.84 16.82
N GLU A 60 -9.48 10.17 15.91
CA GLU A 60 -8.49 11.23 16.08
C GLU A 60 -8.95 12.58 15.51
N LYS A 61 -10.06 12.61 14.77
CA LYS A 61 -10.57 13.78 14.02
C LYS A 61 -9.56 14.37 13.05
N ALA A 62 -8.66 13.51 12.57
CA ALA A 62 -7.59 13.84 11.66
C ALA A 62 -7.11 12.56 10.97
N LEU A 63 -6.60 12.68 9.75
CA LEU A 63 -5.84 11.66 9.05
C LEU A 63 -4.44 11.52 9.67
N PRO A 64 -3.82 10.33 9.56
CA PRO A 64 -2.45 10.13 10.01
C PRO A 64 -1.50 10.96 9.13
N GLY A 65 -0.34 11.30 9.68
CA GLY A 65 0.74 11.89 8.87
C GLY A 65 1.48 10.81 8.09
N PHE A 66 2.16 11.19 7.00
CA PHE A 66 3.07 10.23 6.34
C PHE A 66 4.21 9.85 7.29
N ARG A 67 4.55 10.76 8.20
CA ARG A 67 5.49 10.62 9.30
C ARG A 67 4.89 11.24 10.54
N GLN A 68 4.90 10.51 11.67
CA GLN A 68 4.38 11.01 12.93
C GLN A 68 5.08 10.37 14.14
N PRO A 69 5.07 11.02 15.32
CA PRO A 69 5.61 10.40 16.53
C PRO A 69 4.91 9.07 16.81
N ARG A 70 5.69 8.01 16.93
CA ARG A 70 5.20 6.66 17.25
C ARG A 70 4.61 6.59 18.65
N PHE A 71 5.14 7.41 19.55
CA PHE A 71 4.73 7.49 20.94
C PHE A 71 4.03 8.82 21.22
N GLY A 72 3.04 8.78 22.11
CA GLY A 72 2.34 9.98 22.56
C GLY A 72 3.28 10.99 23.25
N PRO A 73 2.81 12.22 23.46
CA PRO A 73 3.64 13.34 23.93
C PRO A 73 4.34 13.07 25.28
N SER A 74 3.75 12.23 26.13
CA SER A 74 4.32 11.81 27.41
C SER A 74 5.59 10.95 27.29
N ALA A 75 5.69 10.12 26.25
CA ALA A 75 6.89 9.31 25.99
C ALA A 75 7.94 10.07 25.18
N VAL A 76 7.52 11.08 24.40
CA VAL A 76 8.43 12.01 23.71
C VAL A 76 9.20 12.88 24.72
N ALA A 77 8.60 13.22 25.86
CA ALA A 77 9.30 13.96 26.93
C ALA A 77 10.45 13.17 27.58
N GLU A 78 10.42 11.84 27.52
CA GLU A 78 11.48 10.96 28.06
C GLU A 78 12.55 10.57 27.02
N ALA A 79 12.24 10.64 25.72
CA ALA A 79 13.15 10.29 24.65
C ALA A 79 13.80 11.56 24.06
N GLU A 80 15.13 11.64 24.05
CA GLU A 80 15.87 12.78 23.44
C GLU A 80 15.51 13.03 21.98
N THR A 81 15.01 12.01 21.27
CA THR A 81 14.44 12.12 19.92
C THR A 81 13.20 11.24 19.79
N PRO A 82 12.04 11.77 19.36
CA PRO A 82 10.85 10.96 19.11
C PRO A 82 11.13 9.97 17.97
N GLU A 83 10.93 8.68 18.21
CA GLU A 83 10.93 7.73 17.10
C GLU A 83 9.70 8.02 16.22
N LEU A 84 9.95 8.19 14.92
CA LEU A 84 8.93 8.47 13.94
C LEU A 84 8.45 7.16 13.30
N ALA A 85 7.18 7.11 12.97
CA ALA A 85 6.57 6.01 12.24
C ALA A 85 5.67 6.56 11.14
N SER A 86 5.44 5.76 10.10
CA SER A 86 4.53 6.15 9.04
C SER A 86 3.06 6.01 9.41
N TRP A 87 2.22 6.44 8.48
CA TRP A 87 0.79 6.22 8.49
C TRP A 87 0.42 4.75 8.67
N THR A 88 1.22 3.81 8.15
CA THR A 88 0.91 2.38 8.23
C THR A 88 0.87 1.93 9.69
N PHE A 89 1.89 2.28 10.47
CA PHE A 89 1.96 1.98 11.91
C PHE A 89 0.77 2.58 12.66
N SER A 90 0.41 3.80 12.27
CA SER A 90 -0.61 4.62 12.91
C SER A 90 -2.03 4.05 12.74
N ILE A 91 -2.30 3.43 11.60
CA ILE A 91 -3.61 2.81 11.33
C ILE A 91 -3.70 1.36 11.81
N LEU A 92 -2.61 0.74 12.30
CA LEU A 92 -2.61 -0.66 12.73
C LEU A 92 -3.75 -1.03 13.70
N PRO A 93 -4.07 -0.22 14.73
CA PRO A 93 -5.15 -0.53 15.67
C PRO A 93 -6.54 -0.56 15.02
N TYR A 94 -6.68 0.12 13.87
CA TYR A 94 -7.94 0.32 13.19
C TYR A 94 -8.20 -0.70 12.08
N LEU A 95 -7.21 -1.53 11.74
CA LEU A 95 -7.36 -2.65 10.80
C LEU A 95 -8.29 -3.73 11.39
N TYR A 96 -9.33 -4.13 10.64
CA TYR A 96 -10.34 -5.10 11.08
C TYR A 96 -9.80 -6.51 11.38
N GLU A 97 -8.68 -6.87 10.76
CA GLU A 97 -8.32 -8.27 10.56
C GLU A 97 -7.69 -8.88 11.81
N ARG A 98 -8.52 -9.26 12.80
CA ARG A 98 -8.05 -9.89 14.04
C ARG A 98 -7.41 -11.28 13.89
N ARG A 99 -7.41 -11.82 12.67
CA ARG A 99 -7.07 -13.21 12.41
C ARG A 99 -5.56 -13.34 12.24
N LYS A 100 -4.93 -14.14 13.10
CA LYS A 100 -3.56 -14.62 12.88
C LYS A 100 -3.49 -15.20 11.45
N PRO A 101 -2.50 -14.85 10.62
CA PRO A 101 -2.26 -15.57 9.37
C PRO A 101 -2.07 -17.06 9.68
N VAL A 102 -2.45 -17.92 8.73
CA VAL A 102 -2.44 -19.39 8.90
C VAL A 102 -1.01 -19.94 9.07
N ASP A 103 0.01 -19.17 8.67
CA ASP A 103 1.41 -19.48 8.95
C ASP A 103 1.85 -18.90 10.31
N ASP A 104 2.08 -19.79 11.26
CA ASP A 104 2.23 -19.54 12.70
C ASP A 104 3.43 -18.65 13.11
N ALA A 105 4.28 -18.27 12.15
CA ALA A 105 5.51 -17.50 12.38
C ALA A 105 5.34 -15.97 12.26
N THR A 106 4.23 -15.47 11.68
CA THR A 106 4.04 -14.03 11.52
C THR A 106 3.29 -13.47 12.73
N PRO A 107 3.88 -12.53 13.51
CA PRO A 107 3.19 -11.93 14.63
C PRO A 107 1.94 -11.23 14.11
N ALA A 108 0.87 -11.40 14.86
CA ALA A 108 -0.36 -10.70 14.57
C ALA A 108 -0.10 -9.19 14.73
N TRP A 109 -0.38 -8.39 13.71
CA TRP A 109 -0.25 -6.93 13.69
C TRP A 109 -0.74 -6.20 14.98
N HIS A 110 -1.74 -6.72 15.71
CA HIS A 110 -2.08 -6.19 17.05
C HIS A 110 -0.93 -6.33 18.06
N THR A 111 -0.28 -7.50 18.10
CA THR A 111 0.90 -7.72 18.95
C THR A 111 2.06 -6.82 18.55
N LEU A 112 2.20 -6.48 17.26
CA LEU A 112 3.19 -5.50 16.81
C LEU A 112 2.87 -4.11 17.36
N TYR A 113 1.61 -3.68 17.31
CA TYR A 113 1.22 -2.40 17.88
C TYR A 113 1.37 -2.37 19.41
N ASP A 114 1.01 -3.43 20.12
CA ASP A 114 1.16 -3.51 21.57
C ASP A 114 2.64 -3.51 22.00
N THR A 115 3.50 -4.19 21.23
CA THR A 115 4.94 -4.31 21.52
C THR A 115 5.71 -3.05 21.17
N PHE A 116 5.37 -2.37 20.07
CA PHE A 116 6.15 -1.25 19.51
C PHE A 116 5.43 0.09 19.56
N GLY A 117 4.19 0.14 20.03
CA GLY A 117 3.35 1.34 20.07
C GLY A 117 3.47 2.14 21.36
N PRO A 118 2.50 3.02 21.67
CA PRO A 118 2.57 3.94 22.81
C PRO A 118 2.85 3.29 24.18
N GLN A 119 2.48 2.01 24.35
CA GLN A 119 2.64 1.24 25.57
C GLN A 119 3.90 0.36 25.60
N ALA A 120 4.75 0.46 24.57
CA ALA A 120 6.00 -0.28 24.47
C ALA A 120 6.96 0.03 25.63
N ASP A 121 7.70 -0.99 26.07
CA ASP A 121 8.79 -0.81 27.01
C ASP A 121 9.96 0.01 26.41
N ALA A 122 10.85 0.50 27.25
CA ALA A 122 11.97 1.34 26.82
C ALA A 122 12.92 0.66 25.82
N ALA A 123 13.00 -0.68 25.81
CA ALA A 123 13.85 -1.42 24.87
C ALA A 123 13.23 -1.43 23.46
N HIS A 124 11.92 -1.71 23.36
CA HIS A 124 11.19 -1.75 22.10
C HIS A 124 10.96 -0.35 21.52
N ARG A 125 10.98 0.71 22.36
CA ARG A 125 10.85 2.10 21.92
C ARG A 125 11.94 2.58 20.95
N LYS A 126 13.09 1.91 20.91
CA LYS A 126 14.22 2.22 20.01
C LYS A 126 14.38 1.22 18.87
N MET A 127 13.47 0.25 18.77
CA MET A 127 13.53 -0.81 17.76
C MET A 127 12.48 -0.55 16.69
N LYS A 128 12.85 -0.68 15.42
CA LYS A 128 11.90 -0.76 14.32
C LYS A 128 11.20 -2.12 14.37
N PRO A 129 9.86 -2.16 14.28
CA PRO A 129 9.12 -3.42 14.26
C PRO A 129 9.56 -4.24 13.04
N ARG A 130 9.62 -5.56 13.15
CA ARG A 130 9.94 -6.44 12.03
C ARG A 130 8.77 -7.38 11.78
N GLY A 131 8.54 -7.71 10.52
CA GLY A 131 7.51 -8.68 10.15
C GLY A 131 6.66 -8.20 8.98
N ARG A 132 6.12 -9.19 8.27
CA ARG A 132 5.24 -8.97 7.13
C ARG A 132 3.81 -8.78 7.61
N ILE A 133 3.10 -7.80 7.04
CA ILE A 133 1.70 -7.58 7.31
C ILE A 133 0.95 -7.82 6.00
N GLY A 134 0.19 -8.91 5.93
CA GLY A 134 -0.42 -9.37 4.69
C GLY A 134 -1.28 -8.31 3.97
N ILE A 135 -2.00 -7.48 4.73
CA ILE A 135 -2.81 -6.39 4.17
C ILE A 135 -1.99 -5.28 3.50
N TYR A 136 -0.69 -5.15 3.82
CA TYR A 136 0.21 -4.20 3.17
C TYR A 136 0.91 -4.76 1.94
N LEU A 137 0.70 -6.03 1.61
CA LEU A 137 1.31 -6.69 0.47
C LEU A 137 0.29 -6.88 -0.65
N CYS A 138 0.67 -6.49 -1.86
CA CYS A 138 -0.08 -6.82 -3.06
C CYS A 138 0.51 -8.10 -3.69
N PRO A 139 -0.28 -9.17 -3.93
CA PRO A 139 0.24 -10.37 -4.62
C PRO A 139 0.79 -10.15 -6.03
N SER A 140 0.49 -9.01 -6.66
CA SER A 140 1.07 -8.62 -7.96
C SER A 140 2.42 -7.92 -7.82
N ASP A 141 2.78 -7.47 -6.62
CA ASP A 141 4.05 -6.82 -6.36
C ASP A 141 5.18 -7.86 -6.34
N THR A 142 6.12 -7.70 -7.26
CA THR A 142 7.27 -8.60 -7.40
C THR A 142 8.42 -8.25 -6.46
N ASN A 143 8.37 -7.10 -5.80
CA ASN A 143 9.47 -6.56 -5.01
C ASN A 143 9.15 -6.62 -3.50
N GLN A 144 9.12 -7.84 -2.96
CA GLN A 144 8.77 -8.08 -1.55
C GLN A 144 9.96 -8.55 -0.71
N ASP A 145 11.20 -8.28 -1.14
CA ASP A 145 12.40 -8.81 -0.49
C ASP A 145 12.75 -8.10 0.84
N GLY A 146 12.01 -7.03 1.18
CA GLY A 146 12.12 -6.31 2.45
C GLY A 146 11.78 -7.15 3.69
N VAL A 147 12.26 -6.67 4.84
CA VAL A 147 11.99 -7.28 6.15
C VAL A 147 10.53 -7.05 6.56
N ALA A 148 9.96 -5.95 6.10
CA ALA A 148 8.64 -5.47 6.45
C ALA A 148 8.02 -4.76 5.22
N PRO A 149 7.93 -5.43 4.06
CA PRO A 149 7.67 -4.75 2.80
C PRO A 149 6.29 -4.09 2.78
N LEU A 150 6.20 -3.00 2.02
CA LEU A 150 4.99 -2.24 1.77
C LEU A 150 4.75 -2.19 0.26
N SER A 151 3.53 -2.49 -0.19
CA SER A 151 3.14 -2.38 -1.62
C SER A 151 2.24 -1.17 -1.89
N PHE A 152 1.81 -0.45 -0.86
CA PHE A 152 0.84 0.64 -0.97
C PHE A 152 1.41 1.92 -0.38
N VAL A 153 1.18 3.04 -1.04
CA VAL A 153 1.64 4.36 -0.62
C VAL A 153 0.48 5.35 -0.58
N ALA A 154 0.57 6.29 0.35
CA ALA A 154 -0.46 7.28 0.55
C ALA A 154 -0.09 8.63 -0.08
N ASN A 155 -1.08 9.49 -0.33
CA ASN A 155 -0.85 10.80 -0.93
C ASN A 155 -0.27 11.81 0.08
N ALA A 156 1.02 12.15 -0.08
CA ALA A 156 1.74 13.12 0.76
C ALA A 156 2.06 14.45 0.05
N ALA A 157 1.37 14.82 -1.02
CA ALA A 157 1.58 16.10 -1.71
C ALA A 157 2.98 16.22 -2.37
N MET A 158 3.68 17.34 -2.15
CA MET A 158 4.98 17.63 -2.73
C MET A 158 6.06 17.27 -1.72
N PRO A 159 7.28 16.89 -2.16
CA PRO A 159 8.36 16.63 -1.23
C PRO A 159 8.60 17.81 -0.29
N ASP A 160 8.81 17.52 0.99
CA ASP A 160 9.09 18.52 2.02
C ASP A 160 10.44 19.21 1.76
N ASN A 161 10.42 20.32 1.01
CA ASN A 161 11.62 21.11 0.66
C ASN A 161 11.76 22.31 1.61
N SER A 162 12.96 22.52 2.16
CA SER A 162 13.31 23.55 3.16
C SER A 162 13.22 25.03 2.73
N GLY A 163 12.51 25.37 1.64
CA GLY A 163 12.47 26.76 1.15
C GLY A 163 11.37 27.14 0.15
N ALA A 164 10.56 26.20 -0.34
CA ALA A 164 9.35 26.53 -1.09
C ALA A 164 8.16 26.25 -0.18
N VAL A 165 7.12 27.11 -0.21
CA VAL A 165 5.91 26.95 0.61
C VAL A 165 5.42 25.51 0.52
N PRO A 166 5.59 24.70 1.59
CA PRO A 166 5.36 23.26 1.48
C PRO A 166 3.88 23.02 1.38
N ASP A 167 3.53 22.01 0.59
CA ASP A 167 2.19 21.45 0.54
C ASP A 167 1.09 22.48 0.49
N TYR A 168 0.85 23.01 -0.71
CA TYR A 168 -0.44 23.61 -0.93
C TYR A 168 -1.48 22.57 -0.52
N ARG A 169 -2.36 23.02 0.38
CA ARG A 169 -3.51 22.29 0.89
C ARG A 169 -4.30 21.54 -0.20
N ALA A 170 -4.18 21.96 -1.45
CA ALA A 170 -4.78 21.37 -2.63
C ALA A 170 -4.21 19.99 -3.05
N ASN A 171 -3.01 19.56 -2.62
CA ASN A 171 -2.31 18.48 -3.35
C ASN A 171 -2.06 17.19 -2.56
N GLY A 172 -2.11 17.18 -1.23
CA GLY A 172 -1.96 15.94 -0.48
C GLY A 172 -2.57 15.94 0.89
N LEU A 173 -2.70 14.73 1.40
CA LEU A 173 -3.59 14.38 2.51
C LEU A 173 -2.80 14.09 3.77
N LEU A 174 -1.70 13.37 3.63
CA LEU A 174 -0.86 12.94 4.74
C LEU A 174 0.34 13.87 4.83
N MET A 175 0.29 14.83 5.74
CA MET A 175 1.37 15.80 5.99
C MET A 175 2.38 15.25 7.00
N ASP A 176 3.59 15.84 7.07
CA ASP A 176 4.56 15.49 8.12
C ASP A 176 4.12 15.99 9.49
N ARG A 177 3.62 15.07 10.32
CA ARG A 177 3.25 15.34 11.72
C ARG A 177 4.42 15.26 12.69
N GLY A 178 5.61 14.87 12.23
CA GLY A 178 6.86 14.92 13.00
C GLY A 178 7.41 16.34 13.14
N ALA A 179 7.41 17.12 12.06
CA ALA A 179 7.87 18.52 12.09
C ALA A 179 6.73 19.55 12.18
N ARG A 180 5.51 19.22 11.73
CA ARG A 180 4.39 20.17 11.66
C ARG A 180 3.09 19.53 12.10
N MET A 181 2.36 20.14 13.05
CA MET A 181 1.08 19.58 13.50
C MET A 181 -0.10 19.83 12.54
N LEU A 182 0.15 20.01 11.25
CA LEU A 182 -0.92 20.15 10.26
C LEU A 182 -1.49 18.77 9.95
N SER A 183 -2.81 18.65 10.02
CA SER A 183 -3.51 17.43 9.65
C SER A 183 -4.86 17.78 9.05
N TRP A 184 -5.32 16.92 8.15
CA TRP A 184 -6.62 17.02 7.49
C TRP A 184 -7.57 16.03 8.10
N SER A 185 -8.83 16.38 8.28
CA SER A 185 -9.88 15.37 8.49
C SER A 185 -10.59 15.02 7.19
N LEU A 186 -11.29 13.89 7.18
CA LEU A 186 -12.19 13.53 6.07
C LEU A 186 -13.28 14.57 5.84
N LYS A 187 -13.73 15.21 6.93
CA LYS A 187 -14.70 16.31 6.88
C LYS A 187 -14.13 17.53 6.16
N ASP A 188 -12.87 17.87 6.44
CA ASP A 188 -12.22 19.01 5.79
C ASP A 188 -12.02 18.75 4.30
N LEU A 189 -11.67 17.51 3.94
CA LEU A 189 -11.52 17.12 2.54
C LEU A 189 -12.85 17.15 1.78
N ALA A 190 -13.92 16.66 2.41
CA ALA A 190 -15.27 16.72 1.84
C ALA A 190 -15.73 18.16 1.60
N ALA A 191 -15.28 19.12 2.41
CA ALA A 191 -15.59 20.54 2.25
C ALA A 191 -14.70 21.27 1.22
N ALA A 192 -13.55 20.68 0.87
CA ALA A 192 -12.61 21.22 -0.11
C ALA A 192 -12.89 20.63 -1.50
N ASP A 193 -12.00 19.77 -2.01
CA ASP A 193 -12.09 19.18 -3.36
C ASP A 193 -13.10 18.02 -3.46
N GLY A 194 -13.56 17.51 -2.31
CA GLY A 194 -14.49 16.39 -2.23
C GLY A 194 -13.77 15.03 -2.21
N VAL A 195 -14.26 14.13 -1.33
CA VAL A 195 -13.67 12.81 -1.11
C VAL A 195 -13.56 11.96 -2.38
N SER A 196 -14.50 12.13 -3.32
CA SER A 196 -14.53 11.42 -4.60
C SER A 196 -13.49 11.88 -5.63
N HIS A 197 -12.79 12.99 -5.38
CA HIS A 197 -11.82 13.57 -6.31
C HIS A 197 -10.39 13.53 -5.81
N THR A 198 -10.16 13.02 -4.60
CA THR A 198 -8.83 12.97 -4.00
C THR A 198 -8.35 11.55 -3.84
N ILE A 199 -7.23 11.24 -4.49
CA ILE A 199 -6.53 9.97 -4.33
C ILE A 199 -5.95 9.91 -2.91
N LEU A 200 -6.34 8.88 -2.15
CA LEU A 200 -5.81 8.60 -0.82
C LEU A 200 -4.63 7.65 -0.88
N LEU A 201 -4.82 6.52 -1.57
CA LEU A 201 -3.91 5.39 -1.57
C LEU A 201 -3.75 4.85 -2.99
N THR A 202 -2.55 4.41 -3.31
CA THR A 202 -2.24 3.68 -4.55
C THR A 202 -1.21 2.61 -4.27
N GLU A 203 -1.09 1.64 -5.17
CA GLU A 203 0.08 0.75 -5.19
C GLU A 203 1.34 1.49 -5.68
N ASN A 204 2.46 1.11 -5.08
CA ASN A 204 3.80 1.43 -5.53
C ASN A 204 4.74 0.24 -5.28
N ILE A 205 5.35 -0.25 -6.35
CA ILE A 205 6.31 -1.37 -6.37
C ILE A 205 7.70 -0.98 -5.85
N ASP A 206 7.96 0.32 -5.74
CA ASP A 206 9.20 0.89 -5.23
C ASP A 206 9.01 1.43 -3.79
N ALA A 207 7.90 1.07 -3.13
CA ALA A 207 7.70 1.39 -1.73
C ALA A 207 8.69 0.63 -0.83
N GLY A 208 9.00 1.22 0.33
CA GLY A 208 9.96 0.68 1.27
C GLY A 208 9.35 -0.34 2.23
N ASP A 209 9.83 -0.34 3.47
CA ASP A 209 9.21 -1.10 4.55
C ASP A 209 8.07 -0.28 5.18
N TRP A 210 7.03 -0.95 5.69
CA TRP A 210 5.85 -0.27 6.26
C TRP A 210 6.22 0.63 7.44
N HIS A 211 7.27 0.30 8.19
CA HIS A 211 7.75 1.12 9.31
C HIS A 211 8.69 2.27 8.92
N ASP A 212 9.00 2.45 7.65
CA ASP A 212 9.87 3.55 7.22
C ASP A 212 9.22 4.90 7.45
N ASP A 213 10.03 5.92 7.66
CA ASP A 213 9.60 7.29 7.97
C ASP A 213 10.02 8.29 6.88
N LEU A 214 10.69 7.80 5.84
CA LEU A 214 11.07 8.60 4.68
C LEU A 214 9.90 8.71 3.73
N GLU A 215 9.57 9.95 3.40
CA GLU A 215 8.44 10.32 2.56
C GLU A 215 8.41 9.54 1.25
N SER A 216 9.54 9.42 0.54
CA SER A 216 9.64 8.70 -0.73
C SER A 216 9.36 7.19 -0.66
N LEU A 217 9.46 6.58 0.52
CA LEU A 217 9.26 5.15 0.73
C LEU A 217 7.82 4.79 1.12
N VAL A 218 7.08 5.72 1.70
CA VAL A 218 5.72 5.48 2.23
C VAL A 218 4.64 6.32 1.56
N SER A 219 5.01 7.20 0.62
CA SER A 219 4.09 8.09 -0.05
C SER A 219 4.27 8.15 -1.57
N LEU A 220 3.21 8.55 -2.26
CA LEU A 220 3.28 9.07 -3.62
C LEU A 220 3.46 10.59 -3.56
N LEU A 221 4.34 11.10 -4.43
CA LEU A 221 4.70 12.50 -4.48
C LEU A 221 4.30 13.13 -5.81
N TRP A 222 3.65 14.28 -5.71
CA TRP A 222 3.34 15.13 -6.83
C TRP A 222 4.53 16.02 -7.14
N ARG A 223 4.77 16.20 -8.44
CA ARG A 223 5.81 17.13 -8.91
C ARG A 223 5.16 18.23 -9.76
N PRO A 224 5.50 19.50 -9.51
CA PRO A 224 5.02 20.58 -10.36
C PRO A 224 5.57 20.43 -11.78
N ILE A 225 4.77 20.86 -12.76
CA ILE A 225 5.19 20.95 -14.16
C ILE A 225 6.41 21.90 -14.23
N GLY A 226 7.53 21.41 -14.77
CA GLY A 226 8.76 22.21 -14.95
C GLY A 226 9.83 22.06 -13.85
N ALA A 227 9.69 21.14 -12.90
CA ALA A 227 10.73 20.87 -11.90
C ALA A 227 12.05 20.37 -12.53
N ARG A 228 13.19 20.88 -12.01
CA ARG A 228 14.55 20.62 -12.55
C ARG A 228 15.02 19.17 -12.43
N ASN A 229 14.57 18.44 -11.42
CA ASN A 229 14.92 17.03 -11.23
C ASN A 229 13.82 16.13 -11.82
N PRO A 230 14.13 15.23 -12.76
CA PRO A 230 13.14 14.43 -13.47
C PRO A 230 12.59 13.31 -12.58
N VAL A 231 11.40 13.44 -11.98
CA VAL A 231 10.66 12.23 -11.54
C VAL A 231 10.48 11.36 -12.77
N LEU A 232 10.93 10.11 -12.70
CA LEU A 232 10.92 9.24 -13.87
C LEU A 232 9.46 9.04 -14.30
N ALA A 233 9.25 8.86 -15.59
CA ALA A 233 7.94 8.52 -16.11
C ALA A 233 7.44 7.23 -15.46
N ILE A 234 6.11 7.04 -15.47
CA ILE A 234 5.54 5.84 -14.89
C ILE A 234 6.16 4.61 -15.57
N ASN A 235 6.63 3.67 -14.77
CA ASN A 235 7.29 2.44 -15.20
C ASN A 235 8.63 2.58 -15.94
N GLU A 236 9.27 3.75 -15.93
CA GLU A 236 10.55 3.93 -16.62
C GLU A 236 11.70 3.11 -16.00
N ARG A 237 11.67 2.90 -14.66
CA ARG A 237 12.67 2.09 -13.92
C ARG A 237 12.03 1.33 -12.76
N ILE A 238 11.08 0.45 -13.08
CA ILE A 238 10.38 -0.47 -12.16
C ILE A 238 11.39 -1.24 -11.31
N GLY A 239 11.20 -1.27 -9.98
CA GLY A 239 11.97 -2.13 -9.06
C GLY A 239 13.41 -1.66 -8.81
N HIS A 240 13.81 -0.55 -9.41
CA HIS A 240 15.13 0.04 -9.19
C HIS A 240 15.13 1.04 -8.00
N GLY A 241 13.96 1.39 -7.46
CA GLY A 241 13.84 2.35 -6.34
C GLY A 241 14.15 1.75 -4.96
N ALA A 242 14.02 0.43 -4.80
CA ALA A 242 14.20 -0.22 -3.49
C ALA A 242 15.68 -0.39 -3.06
N SER A 243 16.64 -0.26 -3.98
CA SER A 243 18.07 -0.50 -3.69
C SER A 243 18.98 0.70 -3.91
N VAL A 244 18.52 1.76 -4.59
CA VAL A 244 19.38 2.85 -5.07
C VAL A 244 18.78 4.20 -4.68
N GLU A 245 19.27 4.73 -3.55
CA GLU A 245 18.99 6.05 -2.99
C GLU A 245 17.50 6.35 -2.77
N MET A 246 17.13 6.66 -1.52
CA MET A 246 15.77 6.95 -1.02
C MET A 246 15.16 8.20 -1.70
N SER A 247 14.97 8.11 -3.01
CA SER A 247 14.86 9.22 -3.92
C SER A 247 13.42 9.44 -4.29
N SER A 248 12.96 10.68 -4.20
CA SER A 248 11.62 11.09 -4.64
C SER A 248 11.35 10.81 -6.12
N LEU A 249 12.37 10.42 -6.90
CA LEU A 249 12.27 9.97 -8.29
C LEU A 249 11.39 8.71 -8.47
N PHE A 250 11.20 7.89 -7.43
CA PHE A 250 10.45 6.64 -7.47
C PHE A 250 9.11 6.69 -6.70
N ALA A 251 8.83 7.79 -6.00
CA ALA A 251 7.62 7.97 -5.20
C ALA A 251 6.40 8.32 -6.08
N ARG A 252 5.87 7.37 -6.84
CA ARG A 252 4.76 7.56 -7.79
C ARG A 252 3.79 6.38 -7.81
N PRO A 253 2.55 6.57 -8.31
CA PRO A 253 1.68 5.44 -8.64
C PRO A 253 2.33 4.51 -9.69
N SER A 254 2.15 3.20 -9.58
CA SER A 254 2.63 2.21 -10.57
C SER A 254 1.77 2.20 -11.86
N SER A 255 2.36 2.01 -13.07
CA SER A 255 1.56 1.95 -14.32
C SER A 255 0.86 0.61 -14.53
N TYR A 256 1.10 -0.37 -13.66
CA TYR A 256 0.36 -1.63 -13.66
C TYR A 256 -1.03 -1.52 -13.00
N HIS A 257 -1.51 -0.31 -12.68
CA HIS A 257 -2.69 -0.15 -11.84
C HIS A 257 -3.88 0.55 -12.54
N PRO A 258 -5.02 -0.16 -12.70
CA PRO A 258 -6.33 0.46 -12.72
C PRO A 258 -6.82 0.74 -11.28
N GLY A 259 -7.05 2.02 -10.94
CA GLY A 259 -7.81 2.42 -9.73
C GLY A 259 -6.99 2.71 -8.47
N GLY A 260 -6.46 3.94 -8.36
CA GLY A 260 -6.21 4.49 -7.03
C GLY A 260 -7.53 4.58 -6.25
N VAL A 261 -7.47 4.42 -4.93
CA VAL A 261 -8.66 4.52 -4.11
C VAL A 261 -8.79 5.96 -3.63
N ASN A 262 -9.92 6.55 -3.99
CA ASN A 262 -10.33 7.83 -3.44
C ASN A 262 -10.86 7.63 -2.02
N VAL A 263 -10.95 8.72 -1.27
CA VAL A 263 -11.33 8.73 0.14
C VAL A 263 -12.74 8.18 0.40
#